data_AF-A0A2W5YMV2-F1
#
_entry.id   AF-A0A2W5YMV2-F1
#
_cell.length_a   1.000
_cell.length_b   1.000
_cell.length_c   1.000
_cell.angle_alpha   90.00
_cell.angle_beta   90.00
_cell.angle_gamma   90.00
#
_symmetry.space_group_name_H-M   'P 1'
#
loop_
_entity.id
_entity.type
_entity.pdbx_description
1 polymer ?
#
loop_
_entity_poly.entity_id
_entity_poly.type
_entity_poly.pdbx_seq_one_letter_code
_entity_poly.pdbx_strand_id
1 'polypeptide(L)'
;MTTANKITVIRILMIPVFVTLAIYYGESIQESKPQDWMRFTAIAVFLLAAVSDGLDGYVARRYNQRSSLGMILDPIADKGLLLSGIITLSISNWSQV
;
A
#
# COMPACT_ATOMS: atom_id res chain seq x y z
N MET A 1 12.03 -15.61 -11.96
CA MET A 1 11.00 -14.72 -11.39
C MET A 1 10.45 -13.85 -12.51
N THR A 2 9.14 -13.83 -12.73
CA THR A 2 8.51 -12.99 -13.75
C THR A 2 8.56 -11.51 -13.35
N THR A 3 8.44 -10.60 -14.32
CA THR A 3 8.36 -9.15 -14.08
C THR A 3 7.17 -8.81 -13.17
N ALA A 4 6.05 -9.51 -13.34
CA ALA A 4 4.88 -9.37 -12.47
C ALA A 4 5.20 -9.71 -11.00
N ASN A 5 5.86 -10.85 -10.72
CA ASN A 5 6.22 -11.25 -9.35
C ASN A 5 7.09 -10.20 -8.62
N LYS A 6 7.98 -9.51 -9.35
CA LYS A 6 8.80 -8.44 -8.75
C LYS A 6 7.95 -7.25 -8.32
N ILE A 7 6.97 -6.86 -9.13
CA ILE A 7 6.04 -5.76 -8.83
C ILE A 7 5.19 -6.11 -7.61
N THR A 8 4.67 -7.34 -7.54
CA THR A 8 3.87 -7.80 -6.39
C THR A 8 4.67 -7.83 -5.09
N VAL A 9 5.94 -8.28 -5.12
CA VAL A 9 6.84 -8.24 -3.95
C VAL A 9 7.11 -6.81 -3.50
N ILE A 10 7.36 -5.90 -4.45
CA ILE A 10 7.55 -4.48 -4.16
C ILE A 10 6.29 -3.89 -3.50
N ARG A 11 5.09 -4.23 -3.98
CA ARG A 11 3.82 -3.79 -3.38
C ARG A 11 3.67 -4.27 -1.94
N ILE A 12 3.96 -5.55 -1.68
CA ILE A 12 3.91 -6.10 -0.32
C ILE A 12 4.87 -5.35 0.60
N LEU A 13 6.02 -4.90 0.10
CA LEU A 13 6.97 -4.09 0.86
C LEU A 13 6.49 -2.63 1.05
N MET A 14 5.70 -2.09 0.11
CA MET A 14 5.11 -0.75 0.22
C MET A 14 3.99 -0.67 1.27
N ILE A 15 3.26 -1.76 1.53
CA ILE A 15 2.20 -1.82 2.55
C ILE A 15 2.71 -1.43 3.95
N PRO A 16 3.76 -2.06 4.53
CA PRO A 16 4.27 -1.67 5.84
C PRO A 16 4.85 -0.25 5.85
N VAL A 17 5.42 0.23 4.74
CA VAL A 17 5.89 1.62 4.62
C VAL A 17 4.72 2.61 4.70
N PHE A 18 3.61 2.32 4.02
CA PHE A 18 2.39 3.12 4.13
C PHE A 18 1.85 3.13 5.56
N VAL A 19 1.76 1.95 6.19
CA VAL A 19 1.24 1.80 7.55
C VAL A 19 2.09 2.58 8.56
N THR A 20 3.42 2.48 8.49
CA THR A 20 4.29 3.24 9.41
C THR A 20 4.15 4.73 9.20
N LEU A 21 4.18 5.23 7.96
CA LEU A 21 4.00 6.66 7.66
C LEU A 21 2.66 7.19 8.20
N ALA A 22 1.58 6.43 8.03
CA ALA A 22 0.26 6.86 8.46
C ALA A 22 0.07 6.77 9.99
N ILE A 23 0.73 5.83 10.68
CA ILE A 23 0.80 5.81 12.16
C ILE A 23 1.61 7.00 12.68
N TYR A 24 2.81 7.23 12.14
CA TYR A 24 3.67 8.36 12.54
C TYR A 24 3.00 9.72 12.32
N TYR A 25 2.25 9.87 11.22
CA TYR A 25 1.43 11.06 11.00
C TYR A 25 0.34 11.20 12.08
N GLY A 26 -0.33 10.10 12.46
CA GLY A 26 -1.31 10.11 13.55
C GLY A 26 -0.73 10.53 14.90
N GLU A 27 0.47 10.08 15.25
CA GLU A 27 1.19 10.52 16.46
C GLU A 27 1.60 12.01 16.37
N SER A 28 2.06 12.45 15.20
CA SER A 28 2.42 13.84 14.92
C SER A 28 1.25 14.83 15.09
N ILE A 29 0.01 14.41 14.81
CA ILE A 29 -1.20 15.20 15.12
C ILE A 29 -1.39 15.32 16.64
N GLN A 30 -1.23 14.22 17.41
CA GLN A 30 -1.40 14.25 18.87
C GLN A 30 -0.41 15.19 19.55
N GLU A 31 0.82 15.30 19.01
CA GLU A 31 1.83 16.25 19.50
C GLU A 31 1.57 17.71 19.09
N SER A 32 0.42 18.02 18.46
CA SER A 32 0.06 19.36 17.97
C SER A 32 1.07 19.95 16.96
N LYS A 33 1.85 19.10 16.29
CA LYS A 33 2.80 19.48 15.23
C LYS A 33 2.50 18.65 13.98
N PRO A 34 1.38 18.91 13.28
CA PRO A 34 1.02 18.15 12.10
C PRO A 34 2.11 18.25 11.03
N GLN A 35 2.77 17.13 10.74
CA GLN A 35 3.74 17.03 9.65
C GLN A 35 3.02 16.68 8.35
N ASP A 36 2.49 17.68 7.66
CA ASP A 36 1.75 17.48 6.40
C ASP A 36 2.54 16.72 5.33
N TRP A 37 3.87 16.82 5.33
CA TRP A 37 4.73 16.07 4.41
C TRP A 37 4.56 14.54 4.58
N MET A 38 4.34 14.05 5.81
CA MET A 38 4.10 12.63 6.11
C MET A 38 2.75 12.17 5.55
N ARG A 39 1.74 13.04 5.59
CA ARG A 39 0.42 12.77 5.00
C ARG A 39 0.51 12.64 3.48
N PHE A 40 1.14 13.60 2.81
CA PHE A 40 1.28 13.58 1.36
C PHE A 40 2.13 12.39 0.89
N THR A 41 3.19 12.04 1.62
CA THR A 41 3.99 10.85 1.31
C THR A 41 3.23 9.54 1.53
N ALA A 42 2.46 9.41 2.62
CA ALA A 42 1.61 8.23 2.84
C ALA A 42 0.58 8.06 1.70
N ILE A 43 -0.08 9.14 1.28
CA ILE A 43 -1.03 9.12 0.14
C ILE A 43 -0.31 8.72 -1.15
N ALA A 44 0.87 9.27 -1.42
CA ALA A 44 1.64 8.93 -2.61
C ALA A 44 2.05 7.45 -2.63
N VAL A 45 2.51 6.90 -1.50
CA VAL A 45 2.87 5.47 -1.38
C VAL A 45 1.64 4.58 -1.58
N PHE A 46 0.50 4.93 -0.97
CA PHE A 46 -0.76 4.20 -1.15
C PHE A 46 -1.19 4.18 -2.62
N LEU A 47 -1.12 5.34 -3.28
CA LEU A 47 -1.54 5.48 -4.68
C LEU A 47 -0.60 4.73 -5.63
N LEU A 48 0.71 4.76 -5.37
CA LEU A 48 1.69 3.96 -6.10
C LEU A 48 1.46 2.46 -5.90
N ALA A 49 1.18 2.02 -4.67
CA ALA A 49 0.88 0.62 -4.36
C ALA A 49 -0.40 0.13 -5.07
N ALA A 50 -1.45 0.97 -5.11
CA ALA A 50 -2.69 0.67 -5.81
C ALA A 50 -2.52 0.61 -7.33
N VAL A 51 -1.81 1.58 -7.93
CA VAL A 51 -1.57 1.62 -9.38
C VAL A 51 -0.69 0.45 -9.82
N SER A 52 0.26 0.04 -8.99
CA SER A 52 1.15 -1.09 -9.32
C SER A 52 0.45 -2.46 -9.29
N ASP A 53 -0.77 -2.58 -8.72
CA ASP A 53 -1.67 -3.75 -8.80
C ASP A 53 -2.39 -3.87 -10.14
N GLY A 54 -2.87 -2.74 -10.66
CA GLY A 54 -3.44 -2.72 -12.02
C GLY A 54 -2.38 -3.06 -13.07
N LEU A 55 -1.13 -2.62 -12.86
CA LEU A 55 -0.05 -2.73 -13.81
C LEU A 55 0.54 -4.14 -13.92
N ASP A 56 0.78 -4.85 -12.83
CA ASP A 56 1.27 -6.23 -12.90
C ASP A 56 0.20 -7.22 -13.34
N GLY A 57 -1.06 -7.02 -12.91
CA GLY A 57 -2.21 -7.75 -13.43
C GLY A 57 -2.39 -7.55 -14.94
N TYR A 58 -2.20 -6.33 -15.45
CA TYR A 58 -2.24 -6.02 -16.87
C TYR A 58 -1.09 -6.67 -17.65
N VAL A 59 0.14 -6.56 -17.15
CA VAL A 59 1.33 -7.19 -17.76
C VAL A 59 1.20 -8.72 -17.77
N ALA A 60 0.73 -9.33 -16.68
CA ALA A 60 0.53 -10.78 -16.60
C ALA A 60 -0.51 -11.28 -17.61
N ARG A 61 -1.62 -10.54 -17.80
CA ARG A 61 -2.64 -10.86 -18.81
C ARG A 61 -2.13 -10.66 -20.23
N ARG A 62 -1.38 -9.58 -20.50
CA ARG A 62 -0.92 -9.24 -21.85
C ARG A 62 0.21 -10.13 -22.36
N TYR A 63 1.06 -10.65 -21.47
CA TYR A 63 2.16 -11.55 -21.85
C TYR A 63 1.85 -13.04 -21.60
N ASN A 64 0.62 -13.38 -21.22
CA ASN A 64 0.18 -14.73 -20.84
C ASN A 64 1.07 -15.40 -19.77
N GLN A 65 1.75 -14.59 -18.95
CA GLN A 65 2.67 -15.04 -17.90
C GLN A 65 1.92 -15.25 -16.58
N ARG A 66 0.93 -16.17 -16.59
CA ARG A 66 0.25 -16.58 -15.36
C ARG A 66 1.17 -17.53 -14.58
N SER A 67 1.81 -17.01 -13.52
CA SER A 67 2.50 -17.84 -12.54
C SER A 67 1.52 -18.28 -11.45
N SER A 68 1.67 -19.50 -10.94
CA SER A 68 0.88 -20.02 -9.81
C SER A 68 1.09 -19.20 -8.54
N LEU A 69 2.27 -18.58 -8.37
CA LEU A 69 2.55 -17.66 -7.26
C LEU A 69 1.81 -16.33 -7.38
N GLY A 70 1.77 -15.72 -8.56
CA GLY A 70 1.06 -14.45 -8.79
C GLY A 70 -0.44 -14.58 -8.54
N MET A 71 -1.04 -15.72 -8.90
CA MET A 71 -2.45 -16.00 -8.66
C MET A 71 -2.82 -16.06 -7.17
N ILE A 72 -1.87 -16.44 -6.31
CA ILE A 72 -2.06 -16.48 -4.84
C ILE A 72 -1.75 -15.12 -4.22
N LEU A 73 -0.73 -14.41 -4.75
CA LEU A 73 -0.30 -13.12 -4.23
C LEU A 73 -1.28 -11.99 -4.55
N ASP A 74 -1.95 -12.01 -5.72
CA ASP A 74 -2.93 -10.98 -6.13
C ASP A 74 -4.05 -10.79 -5.08
N PRO A 75 -4.81 -11.82 -4.66
CA PRO A 75 -5.86 -11.66 -3.64
C PRO A 75 -5.34 -11.22 -2.27
N ILE A 76 -4.10 -11.59 -1.92
CA ILE A 76 -3.47 -11.21 -0.65
C ILE A 76 -3.08 -9.74 -0.68
N ALA A 77 -2.50 -9.28 -1.79
CA ALA A 77 -2.10 -7.90 -1.99
C ALA A 77 -3.32 -6.96 -2.05
N ASP A 78 -4.35 -7.35 -2.80
CA ASP A 78 -5.59 -6.57 -2.99
C ASP A 78 -6.33 -6.38 -1.65
N LYS A 79 -6.48 -7.45 -0.86
CA LYS A 79 -7.05 -7.37 0.49
C LYS A 79 -6.11 -6.72 1.50
N GLY A 80 -4.80 -6.92 1.36
CA GLY A 80 -3.79 -6.40 2.27
C GLY A 80 -3.73 -4.88 2.27
N LEU A 81 -3.73 -4.26 1.08
CA LEU A 81 -3.73 -2.80 0.95
C LEU A 81 -5.01 -2.19 1.55
N LEU A 82 -6.18 -2.74 1.23
CA LEU A 82 -7.46 -2.30 1.78
C LEU A 82 -7.53 -2.46 3.31
N LEU A 83 -7.20 -3.64 3.83
CA LEU A 83 -7.20 -3.89 5.28
C LEU A 83 -6.20 -2.97 6.00
N SER A 84 -5.01 -2.77 5.43
CA SER A 84 -4.02 -1.85 6.01
C SER A 84 -4.55 -0.42 6.08
N GLY A 85 -5.20 0.08 5.03
CA GLY A 85 -5.84 1.39 5.01
C GLY A 85 -6.92 1.53 6.07
N ILE A 86 -7.82 0.55 6.17
CA ILE A 86 -8.93 0.57 7.15
C ILE A 86 -8.39 0.51 8.58
N ILE A 87 -7.45 -0.39 8.86
CA ILE A 87 -6.85 -0.56 10.19
C ILE A 87 -6.12 0.72 10.59
N THR A 88 -5.27 1.25 9.70
CA THR A 88 -4.53 2.45 10.02
C THR A 88 -5.47 3.62 10.28
N LEU A 89 -6.44 3.88 9.40
CA LEU A 89 -7.42 4.96 9.60
C LEU A 89 -8.29 4.77 10.85
N SER A 90 -8.60 3.53 11.22
CA SER A 90 -9.40 3.23 12.42
C SER A 90 -8.59 3.42 13.72
N ILE A 91 -7.30 3.09 13.71
CA ILE A 91 -6.43 3.17 14.90
C ILE A 91 -5.85 4.58 15.05
N SER A 92 -5.47 5.21 13.95
CA SER A 92 -4.85 6.53 13.96
C SER A 92 -5.90 7.56 14.31
N ASN A 93 -5.77 8.17 15.49
CA ASN A 93 -6.75 9.13 16.01
C ASN A 93 -6.63 10.48 15.27
N TRP A 94 -7.23 10.57 14.07
CA TRP A 94 -7.17 11.75 13.20
C TRP A 94 -8.21 12.82 13.55
N SER A 95 -9.03 12.61 14.59
CA SER A 95 -10.18 13.47 14.93
C SER A 95 -9.83 14.77 15.66
N GLN A 96 -8.55 15.09 15.82
CA GLN A 96 -8.08 16.30 16.53
C GLN A 96 -7.66 17.43 15.57
N VAL A 97 -7.96 17.33 14.26
CA VAL A 97 -7.79 18.43 13.29
C VAL A 97 -8.97 19.38 13.34
#